data_AF-A0A497N1R4-F1
#
_entry.id   AF-A0A497N1R4-F1
#
_cell.length_a   1.000
_cell.length_b   1.000
_cell.length_c   1.000
_cell.angle_alpha   90.00
_cell.angle_beta   90.00
_cell.angle_gamma   90.00
#
_symmetry.space_group_name_H-M   'P 1'
#
loop_
_entity.id
_entity.type
_entity.pdbx_description
1 polymer ?
#
loop_
_entity_poly.entity_id
_entity_poly.type
_entity_poly.pdbx_seq_one_letter_code
_entity_poly.pdbx_strand_id
1 'polypeptide(L)'
;MKKHRRISQVPFLRLTSIREMNSTEREVKLRELKVELSQIRAMIKAGGALESPSRVKEIRKAIARVMTVQNEEKLELEGKQ
;
A
#
# COMPACT_ATOMS: atom_id res chain seq x y z
N MET A 1 -8.97 25.01 1.62
CA MET A 1 -9.13 23.78 0.83
C MET A 1 -7.80 23.05 0.79
N LYS A 2 -7.66 21.91 1.48
CA LYS A 2 -6.39 21.15 1.47
C LYS A 2 -6.19 20.60 0.06
N LYS A 3 -5.12 21.05 -0.61
CA LYS A 3 -4.76 20.61 -1.96
C LYS A 3 -4.62 19.09 -1.92
N HIS A 4 -5.56 18.38 -2.56
CA HIS A 4 -5.45 16.94 -2.77
C HIS A 4 -4.29 16.76 -3.76
N ARG A 5 -3.08 16.67 -3.22
CA ARG A 5 -1.87 16.38 -3.97
C ARG A 5 -2.12 15.00 -4.56
N ARG A 6 -2.41 14.93 -5.87
CA ARG A 6 -2.70 13.69 -6.61
C ARG A 6 -1.77 12.60 -6.08
N ILE A 7 -2.33 11.65 -5.33
CA ILE A 7 -1.57 10.56 -4.71
C ILE A 7 -1.01 9.79 -5.91
N SER A 8 0.27 10.00 -6.19
CA SER A 8 0.94 9.51 -7.38
C SER A 8 0.70 8.01 -7.49
N GLN A 9 0.17 7.55 -8.63
CA GLN A 9 0.22 6.14 -9.00
C GLN A 9 1.69 5.72 -8.94
N VAL A 10 1.96 4.89 -7.94
CA VAL A 10 3.25 4.31 -7.52
C VAL A 10 4.37 4.36 -8.57
N PRO A 11 5.47 5.05 -8.23
CA PRO A 11 6.60 4.33 -7.64
C PRO A 11 7.02 4.97 -6.31
N PHE A 12 7.24 4.12 -5.30
CA PHE A 12 7.51 4.47 -3.89
C PHE A 12 6.34 5.09 -3.12
N LEU A 13 5.43 4.24 -2.63
CA LEU A 13 4.52 4.64 -1.55
C LEU A 13 5.35 5.00 -0.30
N ARG A 14 5.51 6.31 -0.06
CA ARG A 14 6.29 6.86 1.06
C ARG A 14 5.47 6.81 2.34
N LEU A 15 6.16 6.61 3.47
CA LEU A 15 5.53 6.61 4.79
C LEU A 15 4.81 7.92 5.09
N THR A 16 5.39 9.06 4.70
CA THR A 16 4.77 10.38 4.87
C THR A 16 3.40 10.44 4.20
N SER A 17 3.30 9.98 2.95
CA SER A 17 2.04 9.93 2.22
C SER A 17 1.02 8.98 2.84
N ILE A 18 1.44 7.86 3.42
CA ILE A 18 0.53 6.94 4.12
C ILE A 18 0.00 7.57 5.42
N ARG A 19 0.85 8.29 6.15
CA ARG A 19 0.43 8.99 7.39
C ARG A 19 -0.53 10.13 7.11
N GLU A 20 -0.42 10.77 5.95
CA GLU A 20 -1.37 11.80 5.48
C GLU A 20 -2.75 11.24 5.09
N MET A 21 -2.84 9.95 4.74
CA MET A 21 -4.13 9.30 4.45
C MET A 21 -4.96 9.12 5.71
N ASN A 22 -6.28 9.17 5.60
CA ASN A 22 -7.17 8.71 6.67
C ASN A 22 -7.30 7.17 6.68
N SER A 23 -7.94 6.60 7.71
CA SER A 23 -8.07 5.14 7.89
C SER A 23 -8.73 4.45 6.68
N THR A 24 -9.82 5.01 6.16
CA THR A 24 -10.54 4.49 4.99
C THR A 24 -9.69 4.56 3.73
N GLU A 25 -8.97 5.66 3.49
CA GLU A 25 -8.05 5.79 2.36
C GLU A 25 -6.92 4.74 2.42
N ARG A 26 -6.38 4.48 3.62
CA ARG A 26 -5.37 3.42 3.82
C ARG A 26 -5.95 2.04 3.53
N GLU A 27 -7.18 1.76 3.94
CA GLU A 27 -7.86 0.49 3.66
C GLU A 27 -8.10 0.27 2.16
N VAL A 28 -8.63 1.28 1.48
CA VAL A 28 -8.81 1.26 0.02
C VAL A 28 -7.47 1.01 -0.65
N LYS A 29 -6.42 1.74 -0.25
CA LYS A 29 -5.09 1.58 -0.83
C LYS A 29 -4.49 0.20 -0.57
N LEU A 30 -4.69 -0.36 0.62
CA LEU A 30 -4.26 -1.71 0.96
C LEU A 30 -4.95 -2.75 0.08
N ARG A 31 -6.25 -2.59 -0.18
CA ARG A 31 -7.02 -3.47 -1.06
C ARG A 31 -6.50 -3.43 -2.50
N GLU A 32 -6.28 -2.23 -3.04
CA GLU A 32 -5.70 -2.06 -4.38
C GLU A 32 -4.36 -2.79 -4.52
N LEU A 33 -3.44 -2.59 -3.57
CA LEU A 33 -2.12 -3.23 -3.58
C LEU A 33 -2.21 -4.76 -3.51
N LYS A 34 -3.15 -5.29 -2.71
CA LYS A 34 -3.38 -6.75 -2.63
C LYS A 34 -3.95 -7.32 -3.94
N VAL A 35 -4.85 -6.60 -4.60
CA VAL A 35 -5.40 -6.99 -5.91
C VAL A 35 -4.29 -7.01 -6.95
N GLU A 36 -3.47 -5.97 -7.03
CA GLU A 36 -2.35 -5.90 -7.97
C GLU A 36 -1.36 -7.05 -7.74
N LEU A 37 -1.01 -7.33 -6.48
CA LEU A 37 -0.14 -8.46 -6.14
C LEU A 37 -0.75 -9.80 -6.57
N SER A 38 -2.07 -9.97 -6.42
CA SER A 38 -2.78 -11.18 -6.82
C SER A 38 -2.74 -11.38 -8.34
N GLN A 39 -2.99 -10.32 -9.11
CA GLN A 39 -2.92 -10.35 -10.57
C GLN A 39 -1.52 -10.72 -11.06
N ILE A 40 -0.49 -10.10 -10.50
CA ILE A 40 0.91 -10.41 -10.84
C ILE A 40 1.24 -11.87 -10.52
N ARG A 41 0.80 -12.40 -9.37
CA ARG A 41 1.01 -13.80 -9.01
C ARG A 41 0.28 -14.77 -9.96
N ALA A 42 -0.94 -14.42 -10.38
CA ALA A 42 -1.69 -15.22 -11.34
C ALA A 42 -0.97 -15.28 -12.69
N MET A 43 -0.45 -14.14 -13.17
CA MET A 43 0.35 -14.07 -14.40
C MET A 43 1.61 -14.93 -14.32
N ILE A 44 2.39 -14.82 -13.24
CA ILE A 44 3.59 -15.67 -13.03
C ILE A 44 3.20 -17.15 -13.05
N LYS A 45 2.10 -17.52 -12.37
CA LYS A 45 1.64 -18.91 -12.29
C LYS A 45 1.20 -19.47 -13.65
N ALA A 46 0.67 -18.62 -14.52
CA ALA A 46 0.32 -18.97 -15.90
C ALA A 46 1.55 -19.07 -16.83
N GLY A 47 2.77 -18.84 -16.31
CA GLY A 47 4.00 -18.81 -17.12
C GLY A 47 4.22 -17.49 -17.86
N GLY A 48 3.46 -16.44 -17.51
CA GLY A 48 3.62 -15.11 -18.09
C GLY A 48 4.89 -14.42 -17.63
N ALA A 49 5.50 -13.64 -18.53
CA ALA A 49 6.65 -12.79 -18.21
C ALA A 49 6.20 -11.53 -17.45
N LEU A 50 7.08 -11.04 -16.56
CA LEU A 50 6.89 -9.75 -15.91
C LEU A 50 7.76 -8.70 -16.57
N GLU A 51 7.17 -7.55 -16.88
CA GLU A 51 7.90 -6.36 -17.34
C GLU A 51 8.94 -5.87 -16.32
N SER A 52 8.67 -6.07 -15.01
CA SER A 52 9.60 -5.71 -13.93
C SER A 52 9.58 -6.74 -12.80
N PRO A 53 10.63 -7.55 -12.65
CA PRO A 53 10.77 -8.50 -11.54
C PRO A 53 10.71 -7.82 -10.15
N SER A 54 11.17 -6.57 -10.07
CA SER A 54 11.17 -5.77 -8.84
C SER A 54 9.77 -5.40 -8.36
N ARG A 55 8.76 -5.39 -9.25
CA ARG A 55 7.40 -4.92 -8.95
C ARG A 55 6.75 -5.70 -7.80
N VAL A 56 6.95 -7.02 -7.76
CA VAL A 56 6.45 -7.88 -6.67
C VAL A 56 7.00 -7.42 -5.32
N LYS A 57 8.31 -7.13 -5.25
CA LYS A 57 8.99 -6.69 -4.04
C LYS A 57 8.51 -5.31 -3.61
N GLU A 58 8.29 -4.41 -4.57
CA GLU A 58 7.79 -3.06 -4.30
C GLU A 58 6.38 -3.08 -3.71
N ILE A 59 5.46 -3.85 -4.30
CA ILE A 59 4.08 -3.96 -3.81
C ILE A 59 4.07 -4.58 -2.42
N ARG A 60 4.85 -5.65 -2.18
CA ARG A 60 4.97 -6.24 -0.84
C ARG A 60 5.44 -5.23 0.21
N LYS A 61 6.43 -4.39 -0.12
CA LYS A 61 6.91 -3.32 0.77
C LYS A 61 5.85 -2.24 0.99
N ALA A 62 5.10 -1.87 -0.04
CA ALA A 62 4.02 -0.90 0.07
C ALA A 62 2.91 -1.42 1.01
N ILE A 63 2.48 -2.67 0.85
CA ILE A 63 1.52 -3.34 1.74
C ILE A 63 1.99 -3.31 3.19
N ALA A 64 3.25 -3.73 3.43
CA ALA A 64 3.82 -3.75 4.77
C ALA A 64 3.81 -2.35 5.42
N ARG A 65 4.21 -1.31 4.68
CA ARG A 65 4.20 0.07 5.18
C ARG A 65 2.80 0.57 5.56
N VAL A 66 1.78 0.25 4.76
CA VAL A 66 0.39 0.62 5.07
C VAL A 66 -0.07 -0.07 6.35
N MET A 67 0.18 -1.38 6.46
CA MET A 67 -0.17 -2.15 7.66
C MET A 67 0.57 -1.66 8.91
N THR A 68 1.84 -1.27 8.78
CA THR A 68 2.61 -0.68 9.88
C THR A 68 1.94 0.59 10.40
N VAL A 69 1.61 1.54 9.53
CA VAL A 69 0.97 2.80 9.96
C VAL A 69 -0.42 2.55 10.57
N GLN A 70 -1.20 1.62 10.03
CA GLN A 70 -2.48 1.23 10.63
C GLN A 70 -2.30 0.64 12.04
N ASN A 71 -1.25 -0.16 12.25
CA ASN A 71 -0.96 -0.74 13.56
C ASN A 71 -0.42 0.30 14.55
N GLU A 72 0.44 1.23 14.10
CA GLU A 72 0.90 2.37 14.90
C GLU A 72 -0.30 3.17 15.44
N GLU A 73 -1.23 3.55 14.56
CA GLU A 73 -2.44 4.31 14.93
C GLU A 73 -3.33 3.52 15.92
N LYS A 74 -3.48 2.21 15.71
CA LYS A 74 -4.24 1.36 16.64
C LYS A 74 -3.61 1.33 18.03
N LEU A 75 -2.29 1.14 18.14
CA LEU A 75 -1.58 1.11 19.43
C LEU A 75 -1.67 2.48 20.14
N GLU A 76 -1.61 3.59 19.41
CA GLU A 76 -1.80 4.93 19.97
C GLU A 76 -3.22 5.16 20.52
N LEU A 77 -4.25 4.52 19.93
CA LEU A 77 -5.63 4.59 20.40
C LEU A 77 -5.87 3.71 21.64
N GLU A 78 -5.19 2.56 21.72
CA GLU A 78 -5.27 1.65 22.87
C GLU A 78 -4.52 2.20 24.10
N GLY A 79 -3.39 2.88 23.91
CA GLY A 79 -2.63 3.50 25.01
C GLY A 79 -3.25 4.80 25.58
N LYS A 80 -4.34 5.31 24.99
CA LYS A 80 -5.07 6.50 25.46
C LYS A 80 -6.34 6.15 26.26
N GLN A 81 -6.57 4.87 26.54
CA GLN A 81 -7.70 4.36 27.33
C GLN A 81 -7.30 4.10 28.78
#